data_AF-A0A1W6Q0F3-F1
#
_entry.id   AF-A0A1W6Q0F3-F1
#
_cell.length_a   1.000
_cell.length_b   1.000
_cell.length_c   1.000
_cell.angle_alpha   90.00
_cell.angle_beta   90.00
_cell.angle_gamma   90.00
#
_symmetry.space_group_name_H-M   'P 1'
#
loop_
_entity.id
_entity.type
_entity.pdbx_description
1 polymer ?
#
loop_
_entity_poly.entity_id
_entity_poly.type
_entity_poly.pdbx_seq_one_letter_code
_entity_poly.pdbx_strand_id
1 'polypeptide(L)'
;MTTDQNLMLHTRLSGFRLVVRANRFGCETEFSRALHDRLIEGLDAAHARLRTIMALERRVLAGDDEYAAYRLQGENEIFERFTINLLDELEIDFDTHEYRINGGNWTNALSADCDGVEIDYPSLVALSETEMGSLGAIVRDIRQETGIVIHAARVVYARCETS
;
A
#
# COMPACT_ATOMS: atom_id res chain seq x y z
N MET A 1 -17.61 8.70 3.85
CA MET A 1 -17.53 8.48 5.32
C MET A 1 -18.13 9.70 6.03
N THR A 2 -18.56 9.57 7.28
CA THR A 2 -18.98 10.71 8.12
C THR A 2 -17.81 11.22 8.97
N THR A 3 -17.92 12.46 9.49
CA THR A 3 -16.92 13.06 10.37
C THR A 3 -16.58 12.19 11.59
N ASP A 4 -17.59 11.54 12.20
CA ASP A 4 -17.39 10.65 13.35
C ASP A 4 -16.63 9.37 12.97
N GLN A 5 -16.91 8.82 11.79
CA GLN A 5 -16.17 7.66 11.26
C GLN A 5 -14.71 8.03 10.98
N ASN A 6 -14.46 9.23 10.43
CA ASN A 6 -13.11 9.73 10.18
C ASN A 6 -12.32 9.95 11.49
N LEU A 7 -12.96 10.48 12.53
CA LEU A 7 -12.31 10.65 13.83
C LEU A 7 -11.95 9.31 14.48
N MET A 8 -12.85 8.33 14.39
CA MET A 8 -12.61 6.97 14.88
C MET A 8 -11.46 6.30 14.12
N LEU A 9 -11.46 6.41 12.79
CA LEU A 9 -10.38 5.90 11.96
C LEU A 9 -9.04 6.57 12.28
N HIS A 10 -9.02 7.89 12.48
CA HIS A 10 -7.80 8.62 12.85
C HIS A 10 -7.22 8.08 14.17
N THR A 11 -8.09 7.80 15.14
CA THR A 11 -7.70 7.24 16.45
C THR A 11 -7.12 5.84 16.30
N ARG A 12 -7.77 4.96 15.53
CA ARG A 12 -7.27 3.60 15.25
C ARG A 12 -5.90 3.63 14.57
N LEU A 13 -5.74 4.45 13.53
CA LEU A 13 -4.46 4.61 12.84
C LEU A 13 -3.34 5.09 13.77
N SER A 14 -3.64 6.02 14.69
CA SER A 14 -2.68 6.46 15.71
C SER A 14 -2.29 5.33 16.67
N GLY A 15 -3.26 4.52 17.10
CA GLY A 15 -3.01 3.35 17.94
C GLY A 15 -2.11 2.33 17.24
N PHE A 16 -2.46 1.92 16.02
CA PHE A 16 -1.67 0.97 15.25
C PHE A 16 -0.27 1.47 14.95
N ARG A 17 -0.11 2.75 14.60
CA ARG A 17 1.22 3.33 14.39
C ARG A 17 2.11 3.21 15.62
N LEU A 18 1.55 3.40 16.82
CA LEU A 18 2.28 3.20 18.07
C LEU A 18 2.64 1.72 18.27
N VAL A 19 1.70 0.80 18.03
CA VAL A 19 1.91 -0.65 18.13
C VAL A 19 3.02 -1.11 17.18
N VAL A 20 3.01 -0.67 15.93
CA VAL A 20 4.04 -1.03 14.93
C VAL A 20 5.40 -0.49 15.35
N ARG A 21 5.48 0.76 15.84
CA ARG A 21 6.73 1.33 16.37
C ARG A 21 7.26 0.54 17.57
N ALA A 22 6.38 0.15 18.49
CA ALA A 22 6.74 -0.69 19.63
C ALA A 22 7.26 -2.06 19.17
N ASN A 23 6.56 -2.70 18.24
CA ASN A 23 6.94 -4.01 17.70
C ASN A 23 8.28 -3.95 16.95
N ARG A 24 8.53 -2.87 16.21
CA ARG A 24 9.79 -2.63 15.50
C ARG A 24 11.03 -2.68 16.41
N PHE A 25 10.92 -2.27 17.67
CA PHE A 25 12.06 -2.33 18.61
C PHE A 25 12.52 -3.77 18.89
N GLY A 26 11.65 -4.76 18.73
CA GLY A 26 11.97 -6.18 18.88
C GLY A 26 12.55 -6.83 17.61
N CYS A 27 12.68 -6.11 16.50
CA CYS A 27 13.17 -6.68 15.24
C CYS A 27 14.68 -6.97 15.29
N GLU A 28 15.01 -8.24 15.07
CA GLU A 28 16.40 -8.72 15.05
C GLU A 28 17.07 -8.55 13.69
N THR A 29 16.30 -8.54 12.60
CA THR A 29 16.82 -8.48 11.22
C THR A 29 16.51 -7.15 10.55
N GLU A 30 17.38 -6.72 9.63
CA GLU A 30 17.15 -5.52 8.81
C GLU A 30 15.91 -5.67 7.93
N PHE A 31 15.68 -6.86 7.37
CA PHE A 31 14.49 -7.15 6.59
C PHE A 31 13.20 -6.90 7.40
N SER A 32 13.13 -7.43 8.63
CA SER A 32 11.97 -7.19 9.49
C SER A 32 11.80 -5.70 9.84
N ARG A 33 12.90 -4.99 10.14
CA ARG A 33 12.85 -3.53 10.38
C ARG A 33 12.35 -2.76 9.17
N ALA A 34 12.78 -3.11 7.96
CA ALA A 34 12.36 -2.48 6.73
C ALA A 34 10.85 -2.65 6.47
N LEU A 35 10.29 -3.85 6.71
CA LEU A 35 8.84 -4.07 6.61
C LEU A 35 8.05 -3.19 7.60
N HIS A 36 8.56 -3.02 8.83
CA HIS A 36 7.95 -2.15 9.83
C HIS A 36 8.04 -0.68 9.45
N ASP A 37 9.20 -0.23 8.97
CA ASP A 37 9.40 1.13 8.49
C ASP A 37 8.42 1.45 7.36
N ARG A 38 8.27 0.52 6.40
CA ARG A 38 7.32 0.68 5.30
C ARG A 38 5.86 0.72 5.77
N LEU A 39 5.49 -0.10 6.75
CA LEU A 39 4.16 -0.02 7.35
C LEU A 39 3.94 1.31 8.07
N ILE A 40 4.94 1.82 8.80
CA ILE A 40 4.86 3.13 9.48
C ILE A 40 4.66 4.24 8.45
N GLU A 41 5.42 4.24 7.35
CA GLU A 41 5.27 5.20 6.26
C GLU A 41 3.88 5.15 5.63
N GLY A 42 3.36 3.94 5.36
CA GLY A 42 2.00 3.74 4.84
C GLY A 42 0.92 4.26 5.78
N LEU A 43 1.05 4.01 7.08
CA LEU A 43 0.14 4.54 8.10
C LEU A 43 0.21 6.07 8.21
N ASP A 44 1.41 6.66 8.11
CA ASP A 44 1.60 8.11 8.09
C ASP A 44 0.96 8.74 6.84
N ALA A 45 1.06 8.08 5.67
CA ALA A 45 0.37 8.49 4.45
C ALA A 45 -1.16 8.41 4.58
N ALA A 46 -1.69 7.33 5.17
CA ALA A 46 -3.12 7.19 5.47
C ALA A 46 -3.61 8.31 6.40
N HIS A 47 -2.84 8.64 7.45
CA HIS A 47 -3.15 9.75 8.35
C HIS A 47 -3.18 11.10 7.63
N ALA A 48 -2.23 11.36 6.74
CA ALA A 48 -2.17 12.60 5.98
C ALA A 48 -3.42 12.77 5.11
N ARG A 49 -3.81 11.73 4.36
CA ARG A 49 -5.04 11.74 3.55
C ARG A 49 -6.28 11.95 4.39
N LEU A 50 -6.42 11.22 5.51
CA LEU A 50 -7.56 11.36 6.40
C LEU A 50 -7.69 12.77 6.98
N ARG A 51 -6.57 13.41 7.33
CA ARG A 51 -6.58 14.82 7.78
C ARG A 51 -7.03 15.78 6.68
N THR A 52 -6.65 15.53 5.42
CA THR A 52 -7.15 16.29 4.27
C THR A 52 -8.67 16.14 4.12
N ILE A 53 -9.19 14.91 4.20
CA ILE A 53 -10.63 14.63 4.17
C ILE A 53 -11.35 15.38 5.28
N MET A 54 -10.90 15.27 6.54
CA MET A 54 -11.50 15.98 7.68
C MET A 54 -11.43 17.51 7.56
N ALA A 55 -10.38 18.04 6.91
CA ALA A 55 -10.29 19.48 6.63
C ALA A 55 -11.30 19.91 5.56
N LEU A 56 -11.49 19.10 4.52
CA LEU A 56 -12.48 19.34 3.47
C LEU A 56 -13.91 19.24 4.00
N GLU A 57 -14.23 18.24 4.83
CA GLU A 57 -15.53 18.13 5.51
C GLU A 57 -15.89 19.41 6.28
N ARG A 58 -14.93 19.97 7.02
CA ARG A 58 -15.13 21.24 7.74
C ARG A 58 -15.41 22.42 6.80
N ARG A 59 -14.74 22.49 5.64
CA ARG A 59 -14.99 23.55 4.64
C ARG A 59 -16.35 23.40 3.99
N VAL A 60 -16.77 22.17 3.68
CA VAL A 60 -18.12 21.88 3.15
C VAL A 60 -19.18 22.36 4.14
N LEU A 61 -18.99 22.07 5.43
CA LEU A 61 -19.93 22.49 6.48
C LEU A 61 -19.98 24.01 6.67
N ALA A 62 -18.84 24.70 6.54
CA ALA A 62 -18.76 26.15 6.67
C ALA A 62 -19.35 26.89 5.46
N GLY A 63 -19.37 26.26 4.27
CA GLY A 63 -19.79 26.89 3.03
C GLY A 63 -18.76 27.87 2.45
N ASP A 64 -17.51 27.81 2.92
CA ASP A 64 -16.44 28.76 2.59
C ASP A 64 -15.79 28.51 1.21
N ASP A 65 -16.12 27.39 0.55
CA ASP A 65 -15.45 26.93 -0.66
C ASP A 65 -16.39 26.09 -1.54
N GLU A 66 -16.77 26.67 -2.68
CA GLU A 66 -17.68 26.08 -3.67
C GLU A 66 -17.17 24.73 -4.22
N TYR A 67 -15.85 24.50 -4.23
CA TYR A 67 -15.26 23.27 -4.73
C TYR A 67 -14.94 22.26 -3.63
N ALA A 68 -15.19 22.57 -2.36
CA ALA A 68 -14.86 21.68 -1.25
C ALA A 68 -15.57 20.33 -1.34
N ALA A 69 -16.84 20.32 -1.78
CA ALA A 69 -17.61 19.09 -1.91
C ALA A 69 -17.06 18.17 -3.01
N TYR A 70 -16.70 18.74 -4.16
CA TYR A 70 -16.10 18.00 -5.27
C TYR A 70 -14.73 17.41 -4.88
N ARG A 71 -13.88 18.20 -4.21
CA ARG A 71 -12.59 17.72 -3.71
C ARG A 71 -12.73 16.65 -2.64
N LEU A 72 -13.70 16.81 -1.74
CA LEU A 72 -13.99 15.82 -0.70
C LEU A 72 -14.40 14.48 -1.31
N GLN A 73 -15.25 14.50 -2.35
CA GLN A 73 -15.61 13.29 -3.07
C GLN A 73 -14.37 12.62 -3.68
N GLY A 74 -13.53 13.36 -4.41
CA GLY A 74 -12.31 12.80 -5.01
C GLY A 74 -11.33 12.22 -3.98
N GLU A 75 -11.12 12.90 -2.85
CA GLU A 75 -10.26 12.37 -1.78
C GLU A 75 -10.83 11.10 -1.14
N ASN A 76 -12.16 11.01 -0.97
CA ASN A 76 -12.81 9.78 -0.48
C ASN A 76 -12.60 8.62 -1.47
N GLU A 77 -12.80 8.84 -2.77
CA GLU A 77 -12.61 7.81 -3.80
C GLU A 77 -11.15 7.32 -3.86
N ILE A 78 -10.18 8.24 -3.72
CA ILE A 78 -8.76 7.87 -3.68
C ILE A 78 -8.44 7.10 -2.39
N PHE A 79 -9.00 7.53 -1.25
CA PHE A 79 -8.75 6.89 0.04
C PHE A 79 -9.37 5.48 0.12
N GLU A 80 -10.53 5.25 -0.48
CA GLU A 80 -11.15 3.92 -0.59
C GLU A 80 -10.28 2.91 -1.36
N ARG A 81 -9.45 3.39 -2.29
CA ARG A 81 -8.51 2.57 -3.07
C ARG A 81 -7.10 2.56 -2.50
N PHE A 82 -6.88 3.23 -1.37
CA PHE A 82 -5.57 3.34 -0.78
C PHE A 82 -5.07 1.99 -0.27
N THR A 83 -3.89 1.61 -0.72
CA THR A 83 -3.18 0.38 -0.33
C THR A 83 -1.84 0.74 0.29
N ILE A 84 -1.35 -0.13 1.17
CA ILE A 84 0.02 -0.05 1.72
C ILE A 84 0.80 -1.26 1.22
N ASN A 85 1.86 -1.04 0.42
CA ASN A 85 2.77 -2.08 -0.04
C ASN A 85 3.98 -2.16 0.90
N LEU A 86 4.19 -3.32 1.55
CA LEU A 86 5.25 -3.49 2.56
C LEU A 86 6.62 -3.84 1.98
N LEU A 87 6.65 -4.48 0.81
CA LEU A 87 7.89 -4.92 0.19
C LEU A 87 7.93 -4.47 -1.27
N ASP A 88 7.31 -5.23 -2.18
CA ASP A 88 7.28 -4.87 -3.59
C ASP A 88 5.88 -4.45 -4.05
N GLU A 89 5.89 -3.49 -4.97
CA GLU A 89 4.77 -3.07 -5.80
C GLU A 89 5.09 -3.38 -7.26
N LEU A 90 4.14 -4.00 -7.96
CA LEU A 90 4.27 -4.34 -9.37
C LEU A 90 3.15 -3.67 -10.15
N GLU A 91 3.54 -2.84 -11.12
CA GLU A 91 2.63 -2.23 -12.08
C GLU A 91 2.90 -2.83 -13.46
N ILE A 92 1.83 -3.18 -14.18
CA ILE A 92 1.91 -3.77 -15.52
C ILE A 92 1.03 -2.94 -16.46
N ASP A 93 1.62 -2.50 -17.58
CA ASP A 93 0.93 -2.00 -18.75
C ASP A 93 0.83 -3.12 -19.78
N PHE A 94 -0.36 -3.71 -19.88
CA PHE A 94 -0.62 -4.82 -20.80
C PHE A 94 -0.71 -4.36 -22.27
N ASP A 95 -0.93 -3.08 -22.54
CA ASP A 95 -1.01 -2.58 -23.92
C ASP A 95 0.39 -2.42 -24.51
N THR A 96 1.35 -1.91 -23.72
CA THR A 96 2.76 -1.76 -24.14
C THR A 96 3.63 -2.96 -23.80
N HIS A 97 3.09 -3.94 -23.06
CA HIS A 97 3.83 -5.09 -22.52
C HIS A 97 5.03 -4.65 -21.67
N GLU A 98 4.81 -3.67 -20.80
CA GLU A 98 5.82 -3.15 -19.91
C GLU A 98 5.40 -3.34 -18.45
N TYR A 99 6.38 -3.47 -17.57
CA TYR A 99 6.16 -3.49 -16.13
C TYR A 99 7.16 -2.59 -15.43
N ARG A 100 6.81 -2.14 -14.23
CA ARG A 100 7.76 -1.49 -13.32
C ARG A 100 7.56 -1.98 -11.90
N ILE A 101 8.65 -1.99 -11.15
CA ILE A 101 8.69 -2.46 -9.77
C ILE A 101 9.03 -1.27 -8.88
N ASN A 102 8.27 -1.08 -7.79
CA ASN A 102 8.51 -0.06 -6.77
C ASN A 102 8.66 1.36 -7.34
N GLY A 103 7.85 1.72 -8.34
CA GLY A 103 7.91 3.03 -9.01
C GLY A 103 9.19 3.27 -9.81
N GLY A 104 9.95 2.22 -10.12
CA GLY A 104 11.14 2.27 -10.96
C GLY A 104 10.82 2.54 -12.44
N ASN A 105 11.83 2.34 -13.29
CA ASN A 105 11.67 2.50 -14.73
C ASN A 105 10.80 1.37 -15.32
N TRP A 106 10.05 1.71 -16.36
CA TRP A 106 9.37 0.73 -17.19
C TRP A 106 10.38 -0.19 -17.87
N THR A 107 10.10 -1.49 -17.80
CA THR A 107 10.89 -2.58 -18.37
C THR A 107 10.00 -3.36 -19.32
N ASN A 108 10.50 -3.62 -20.52
CA ASN A 108 9.76 -4.39 -21.52
C ASN A 108 9.70 -5.87 -21.12
N ALA A 109 8.51 -6.48 -21.15
CA ALA A 109 8.26 -7.87 -20.84
C ALA A 109 8.44 -8.81 -22.05
N LEU A 110 8.63 -8.25 -23.25
CA LEU A 110 8.87 -9.03 -24.46
C LEU A 110 10.31 -9.50 -24.49
N SER A 111 10.49 -10.81 -24.50
CA SER A 111 11.73 -11.46 -24.89
C SER A 111 11.59 -11.96 -26.32
N ALA A 112 12.57 -11.67 -27.17
CA ALA A 112 12.62 -12.21 -28.53
C ALA A 112 13.90 -13.03 -28.70
N ASP A 113 13.74 -14.30 -29.04
CA ASP A 113 14.84 -15.21 -29.35
C ASP A 113 14.62 -15.90 -30.72
N CYS A 114 15.40 -16.94 -30.99
CA CYS A 114 15.30 -17.69 -32.25
C CYS A 114 13.98 -18.47 -32.40
N ASP A 115 13.27 -18.72 -31.29
CA ASP A 115 12.07 -19.55 -31.23
C ASP A 115 10.78 -18.71 -31.22
N GLY A 116 10.87 -17.40 -30.98
CA GLY A 116 9.77 -16.46 -31.19
C GLY A 116 9.83 -15.24 -30.27
N VAL A 117 8.65 -14.66 -30.03
CA VAL A 117 8.44 -13.61 -29.03
C VAL A 117 7.64 -14.21 -27.89
N GLU A 118 8.23 -14.20 -26.69
CA GLU A 118 7.56 -14.58 -25.44
C GLU A 118 7.32 -13.34 -24.57
N ILE A 119 6.24 -13.38 -23.80
CA ILE A 119 5.89 -12.34 -22.84
C ILE A 119 6.14 -12.91 -21.44
N ASP A 120 7.17 -12.39 -20.76
CA ASP A 120 7.54 -12.82 -19.41
C ASP A 120 7.29 -11.71 -18.40
N TYR A 121 6.08 -11.71 -17.82
CA TYR A 121 5.76 -10.81 -16.73
C TYR A 121 6.24 -11.37 -15.39
N PRO A 122 6.85 -10.54 -14.53
CA PRO A 122 7.02 -10.91 -13.14
C PRO A 122 5.66 -11.09 -12.45
N SER A 123 5.67 -11.79 -11.32
CA SER A 123 4.49 -12.01 -10.48
C SER A 123 4.75 -11.61 -9.04
N LEU A 124 3.69 -11.28 -8.31
CA LEU A 124 3.75 -11.02 -6.87
C LEU A 124 3.45 -12.30 -6.08
N VAL A 125 4.38 -12.69 -5.20
CA VAL A 125 4.22 -13.81 -4.28
C VAL A 125 4.11 -13.28 -2.85
N ALA A 126 3.03 -13.65 -2.16
CA ALA A 126 2.79 -13.22 -0.79
C ALA A 126 3.90 -13.72 0.16
N LEU A 127 4.29 -12.86 1.10
CA LEU A 127 5.18 -13.24 2.20
C LEU A 127 4.46 -14.24 3.12
N SER A 128 5.18 -15.26 3.55
CA SER A 128 4.68 -16.23 4.51
C SER A 128 4.52 -15.62 5.91
N GLU A 129 3.70 -16.25 6.76
CA GLU A 129 3.56 -15.87 8.18
C GLU A 129 4.92 -15.90 8.92
N THR A 130 5.81 -16.84 8.57
CA THR A 130 7.16 -16.90 9.15
C THR A 130 8.03 -15.72 8.75
N GLU A 131 7.89 -15.23 7.52
CA GLU A 131 8.64 -14.06 7.03
C GLU A 131 8.07 -12.75 7.58
N MET A 132 6.76 -12.70 7.80
CA MET A 132 6.07 -11.59 8.44
C MET A 132 6.34 -11.52 9.95
N GLY A 133 6.54 -12.66 10.60
CA GLY A 133 6.78 -12.75 12.04
C GLY A 133 5.65 -12.09 12.84
N SER A 134 6.01 -11.28 13.84
CA SER A 134 5.03 -10.56 14.66
C SER A 134 4.20 -9.52 13.89
N LEU A 135 4.67 -9.07 12.73
CA LEU A 135 3.99 -8.07 11.92
C LEU A 135 2.70 -8.64 11.29
N GLY A 136 2.63 -9.95 11.04
CA GLY A 136 1.48 -10.60 10.42
C GLY A 136 0.18 -10.38 11.20
N ALA A 137 0.24 -10.49 12.54
CA ALA A 137 -0.90 -10.24 13.40
C ALA A 137 -1.34 -8.77 13.36
N ILE A 138 -0.38 -7.84 13.45
CA ILE A 138 -0.66 -6.39 13.42
C ILE A 138 -1.30 -5.98 12.09
N VAL A 139 -0.81 -6.50 10.97
CA VAL A 139 -1.35 -6.23 9.63
C VAL A 139 -2.80 -6.71 9.50
N ARG A 140 -3.10 -7.91 10.02
CA ARG A 140 -4.46 -8.44 10.04
C ARG A 140 -5.40 -7.56 10.87
N ASP A 141 -4.97 -7.14 12.05
CA ASP A 141 -5.77 -6.30 12.94
C ASP A 141 -6.05 -4.93 12.30
N ILE A 142 -5.03 -4.32 11.67
CA ILE A 142 -5.21 -3.07 10.90
C ILE A 142 -6.27 -3.26 9.82
N ARG A 143 -6.15 -4.30 8.99
CA ARG A 143 -7.09 -4.56 7.91
C ARG A 143 -8.52 -4.72 8.45
N GLN A 144 -8.70 -5.46 9.54
CA GLN A 144 -10.01 -5.72 10.12
C GLN A 144 -10.64 -4.46 10.71
N GLU A 145 -9.86 -3.62 11.38
CA GLU A 145 -10.37 -2.44 12.09
C GLU A 145 -10.47 -1.17 11.23
N THR A 146 -9.69 -1.08 10.16
CA THR A 146 -9.60 0.13 9.33
C THR A 146 -10.09 -0.07 7.90
N GLY A 147 -10.14 -1.32 7.41
CA GLY A 147 -10.43 -1.62 6.00
C GLY A 147 -9.28 -1.34 5.04
N ILE A 148 -8.15 -0.76 5.50
CA ILE A 148 -7.00 -0.48 4.65
C ILE A 148 -6.37 -1.80 4.21
N VAL A 149 -6.18 -1.94 2.90
CA VAL A 149 -5.53 -3.11 2.30
C VAL A 149 -4.02 -2.97 2.44
N ILE A 150 -3.38 -4.02 2.94
CA ILE A 150 -1.93 -4.09 3.09
C ILE A 150 -1.42 -5.28 2.29
N HIS A 151 -0.52 -5.02 1.34
CA HIS A 151 0.12 -6.04 0.52
C HIS A 151 1.54 -6.31 1.04
N ALA A 152 1.74 -7.54 1.48
CA ALA A 152 3.05 -8.06 1.85
C ALA A 152 3.46 -9.10 0.80
N ALA A 153 4.04 -8.65 -0.30
CA ALA A 153 4.41 -9.53 -1.41
C ALA A 153 5.76 -9.13 -2.00
N ARG A 154 6.46 -10.11 -2.57
CA ARG A 154 7.71 -9.90 -3.31
C ARG A 154 7.49 -10.17 -4.79
N VAL A 155 8.25 -9.49 -5.64
CA VAL A 155 8.32 -9.81 -7.06
C VAL A 155 9.17 -11.06 -7.29
N VAL A 156 8.68 -11.95 -8.16
CA VAL A 156 9.39 -13.11 -8.68
C VAL A 156 9.27 -13.12 -10.20
N TYR A 157 10.40 -13.23 -10.89
CA TYR A 157 10.46 -13.44 -12.34
C TYR A 157 10.12 -14.88 -12.67
N ALA A 158 9.38 -15.14 -13.74
CA ALA A 158 9.26 -16.51 -14.21
C ALA A 158 10.68 -17.00 -14.54
N ARG A 159 11.03 -18.19 -14.06
CA ARG A 159 12.33 -18.76 -14.41
C ARG A 159 12.28 -19.10 -15.90
N CYS A 160 13.25 -18.63 -16.69
CA CYS A 160 13.75 -19.44 -17.78
C CYS A 160 14.19 -20.77 -17.15
N GLU A 161 13.43 -21.84 -17.35
CA GLU A 161 13.91 -23.19 -17.09
C GLU A 161 15.08 -23.42 -18.05
N THR A 162 16.31 -23.25 -17.56
CA THR A 162 17.50 -23.75 -18.27
C THR A 162 17.37 -25.27 -18.32
N SER A 163 16.87 -25.78 -19.45
CA SER A 163 16.93 -27.19 -19.84
C SER A 163 18.36 -27.61 -20.16
#